data_AF-A0ABD4K3N0-F1
#
_entry.id   AF-A0ABD4K3N0-F1
#
_cell.length_a   1.000
_cell.length_b   1.000
_cell.length_c   1.000
_cell.angle_alpha   90.00
_cell.angle_beta   90.00
_cell.angle_gamma   90.00
#
_symmetry.space_group_name_H-M   'P 1'
#
loop_
_entity.id
_entity.type
_entity.pdbx_description
1 polymer ?
#
loop_
_entity_poly.entity_id
_entity_poly.type
_entity_poly.pdbx_seq_one_letter_code
_entity_poly.pdbx_strand_id
1 'polypeptide(L)' 'TPYHVIISDASTQKKGLTAAGFKPLVMPPKTSQPLKAKMASAPVLTYINDYGARMPLIFRCEGNTCKVDEDQSSKG' A
#
# COMPACT_ATOMS: atom_id res chain seq x y z
N THR A 1 2.83 -4.73 -12.50
CA THR A 1 3.49 -3.69 -13.32
C THR A 1 4.81 -4.25 -13.87
N PRO A 2 5.45 -3.62 -14.88
CA PRO A 2 6.79 -3.99 -15.35
C PRO A 2 7.93 -3.41 -14.47
N TYR A 3 7.60 -2.76 -13.34
CA TYR A 3 8.55 -2.09 -12.46
C TYR A 3 8.67 -2.80 -11.11
N HIS A 4 9.79 -2.59 -10.42
CA HIS A 4 9.86 -2.90 -8.99
C HIS A 4 8.96 -1.93 -8.22
N VAL A 5 8.25 -2.45 -7.23
CA VAL A 5 7.40 -1.64 -6.34
C VAL A 5 7.90 -1.79 -4.92
N ILE A 6 8.18 -0.67 -4.27
CA ILE A 6 8.64 -0.66 -2.87
C ILE A 6 7.47 -0.15 -2.03
N ILE A 7 6.98 -0.98 -1.10
CA ILE A 7 6.01 -0.56 -0.10
C ILE A 7 6.76 -0.32 1.21
N SER A 8 6.77 0.93 1.66
CA SER A 8 7.52 1.38 2.84
C SER A 8 6.69 1.41 4.12
N ASP A 9 5.36 1.44 3.99
CA ASP A 9 4.44 1.47 5.13
C ASP A 9 3.07 0.89 4.77
N ALA A 10 2.33 0.43 5.78
CA ALA A 10 0.94 0.03 5.69
C ALA A 10 0.20 0.50 6.95
N SER A 11 -1.00 1.07 6.80
CA SER A 11 -1.81 1.59 7.90
C SER A 11 -3.31 1.39 7.64
N THR A 12 -4.14 1.50 8.68
CA THR A 12 -5.60 1.40 8.57
C THR A 12 -6.30 2.72 8.23
N GLN A 13 -5.53 3.82 8.13
CA GLN A 13 -6.05 5.15 7.77
C GLN A 13 -4.93 6.06 7.25
N LYS A 14 -5.30 7.17 6.60
CA LYS A 14 -4.33 8.19 6.17
C LYS A 14 -3.60 8.76 7.39
N LYS A 15 -2.27 8.86 7.31
CA LYS A 15 -1.40 9.33 8.41
C LYS A 15 -1.58 8.57 9.73
N GLY A 16 -2.04 7.32 9.66
CA GLY A 16 -2.16 6.44 10.82
C GLY A 16 -0.82 5.84 11.24
N LEU A 17 -0.84 5.10 12.36
CA LEU A 17 0.31 4.30 12.79
C LEU A 17 0.52 3.12 11.83
N THR A 18 1.78 2.70 11.69
CA THR A 18 2.13 1.47 10.97
C THR A 18 1.38 0.28 11.56
N ALA A 19 0.76 -0.51 10.69
CA ALA A 19 0.01 -1.69 11.04
C ALA A 19 0.93 -2.72 11.71
N ALA A 20 0.43 -3.33 12.80
CA ALA A 20 1.18 -4.32 13.54
C ALA A 20 1.61 -5.49 12.64
N GLY A 21 2.90 -5.85 12.72
CA GLY A 21 3.50 -6.93 11.95
C GLY A 21 3.95 -6.55 10.53
N PHE A 22 3.67 -5.32 10.07
CA PHE A 22 4.16 -4.84 8.78
C PHE A 22 5.69 -4.81 8.74
N LYS A 23 6.23 -5.22 7.59
CA LYS A 23 7.64 -5.05 7.22
C LYS A 23 7.70 -4.47 5.81
N PRO A 24 8.61 -3.51 5.54
CA PRO A 24 8.84 -3.02 4.20
C PRO A 24 9.12 -4.16 3.23
N LEU A 25 8.62 -4.03 2.00
CA LEU A 25 8.74 -5.06 0.97
C LEU A 25 9.09 -4.44 -0.38
N VAL A 26 9.85 -5.21 -1.16
CA VAL A 26 10.24 -4.88 -2.52
C VAL A 26 9.70 -5.99 -3.42
N MET A 27 8.75 -5.64 -4.29
CA MET A 27 8.10 -6.56 -5.20
C MET A 27 8.79 -6.50 -6.57
N PRO A 28 9.29 -7.63 -7.08
CA PRO A 28 9.77 -7.72 -8.46
C PRO A 28 8.63 -7.54 -9.49
N PRO A 29 8.96 -7.15 -10.74
CA PRO A 29 8.00 -7.00 -11.81
C PRO A 29 7.11 -8.24 -11.99
N LYS A 30 5.81 -8.01 -12.22
CA LYS A 30 4.81 -9.05 -12.50
C LYS A 30 4.70 -10.17 -11.45
N THR A 31 5.08 -9.90 -10.20
CA THR A 31 4.93 -10.85 -9.08
C THR A 31 3.82 -10.45 -8.12
N SER A 32 3.44 -11.38 -7.25
CA SER A 32 2.60 -11.14 -6.08
C SER A 32 3.31 -11.65 -4.83
N GLN A 33 3.19 -10.91 -3.73
CA GLN A 33 3.79 -11.26 -2.46
C GLN A 33 2.79 -11.05 -1.31
N PRO A 34 2.82 -11.90 -0.27
CA PRO A 34 1.94 -11.72 0.88
C PRO A 34 2.31 -10.46 1.66
N LEU A 35 1.34 -9.57 1.85
CA LEU A 35 1.46 -8.43 2.75
C LEU A 35 1.17 -8.91 4.19
N LYS A 36 2.23 -9.04 5.00
CA LYS A 36 2.08 -9.39 6.42
C LYS A 36 1.71 -8.13 7.22
N ALA A 37 0.43 -7.86 7.39
CA ALA A 37 -0.04 -6.74 8.22
C ALA A 37 -1.45 -7.02 8.75
N LYS A 38 -1.75 -6.59 9.97
CA LYS A 38 -3.13 -6.57 10.48
C LYS A 38 -3.85 -5.35 9.91
N MET A 39 -4.56 -5.55 8.80
CA MET A 39 -5.29 -4.51 8.09
C MET A 39 -6.79 -4.59 8.37
N ALA A 40 -7.43 -3.42 8.45
CA ALA A 40 -8.89 -3.28 8.48
C ALA A 40 -9.45 -3.01 7.06
N SER A 41 -10.75 -2.70 6.96
CA SER A 41 -11.49 -2.52 5.69
C SER A 41 -11.03 -1.36 4.79
N ALA A 42 -10.19 -0.44 5.28
CA ALA A 42 -9.66 0.68 4.51
C ALA A 42 -8.12 0.72 4.58
N PRO A 43 -7.43 -0.21 3.89
CA PRO A 43 -5.98 -0.23 3.89
C PRO A 43 -5.40 1.01 3.21
N VAL A 44 -4.36 1.58 3.81
CA VAL A 44 -3.50 2.60 3.18
C VAL A 44 -2.10 2.01 3.09
N LEU A 45 -1.55 1.90 1.88
CA LEU A 45 -0.16 1.54 1.66
C LEU A 45 0.63 2.77 1.25
N THR A 46 1.89 2.85 1.65
CA THR A 46 2.79 3.91 1.18
C THR A 46 3.83 3.29 0.28
N TYR A 47 3.91 3.75 -0.97
CA TYR A 47 4.97 3.34 -1.89
C TYR A 47 6.02 4.42 -2.07
N ILE A 48 7.21 4.03 -2.49
CA ILE A 48 8.29 4.96 -2.84
C ILE A 48 8.33 5.10 -4.37
N ASN A 49 8.21 6.33 -4.87
CA ASN A 49 8.37 6.62 -6.30
C ASN A 49 9.85 6.74 -6.70
N ASP A 50 10.11 6.92 -7.99
CA ASP A 50 11.44 7.08 -8.59
C ASP A 50 12.21 8.31 -8.10
N TYR A 51 11.50 9.35 -7.65
CA TYR A 51 12.08 10.53 -7.00
C TYR A 51 12.34 10.35 -5.49
N GLY A 52 12.02 9.18 -4.93
CA GLY A 52 12.19 8.88 -3.50
C GLY A 52 11.06 9.41 -2.61
N ALA A 53 10.00 9.99 -3.17
CA ALA A 53 8.84 10.45 -2.42
C ALA A 53 7.98 9.27 -1.93
N ARG A 54 7.38 9.44 -0.75
CA ARG A 54 6.51 8.46 -0.10
C ARG A 54 5.05 8.79 -0.39
N MET A 55 4.48 8.10 -1.37
CA MET A 55 3.15 8.38 -1.90
C MET A 55 2.13 7.39 -1.32
N PRO A 56 0.97 7.87 -0.85
CA PRO A 56 -0.08 6.98 -0.35
C PRO A 56 -0.87 6.33 -1.49
N LEU A 57 -1.28 5.08 -1.27
CA LEU A 57 -2.28 4.35 -2.02
C LEU A 57 -3.39 3.99 -1.04
N ILE A 58 -4.57 4.57 -1.23
CA ILE A 58 -5.76 4.24 -0.46
C ILE A 58 -6.50 3.14 -1.17
N PHE A 59 -6.88 2.11 -0.43
CA PHE A 59 -7.62 0.98 -0.94
C PHE A 59 -9.06 0.98 -0.42
N ARG A 60 -9.98 0.55 -1.28
CA ARG A 60 -11.34 0.17 -0.94
C ARG A 60 -11.49 -1.34 -1.08
N CYS A 61 -12.06 -1.99 -0.07
CA CYS A 61 -12.24 -3.44 -0.06
C CYS A 61 -13.71 -3.83 -0.26
N GLU A 62 -13.93 -4.80 -1.14
CA GLU A 62 -15.19 -5.50 -1.36
C GLU A 62 -14.98 -6.97 -0.97
N GLY A 63 -15.49 -7.34 0.21
CA GLY A 63 -15.15 -8.61 0.84
C GLY A 63 -13.65 -8.73 1.11
N ASN A 64 -13.01 -9.76 0.56
CA ASN A 64 -11.59 -10.04 0.74
C ASN A 64 -10.71 -9.41 -0.37
N THR A 65 -11.29 -8.69 -1.32
CA THR A 65 -10.56 -8.08 -2.43
C THR A 65 -10.49 -6.59 -2.23
N CYS A 66 -9.28 -6.02 -2.26
CA CYS A 66 -9.07 -4.57 -2.16
C CYS A 66 -8.48 -4.03 -3.46
N LYS A 67 -9.01 -2.89 -3.92
CA LYS A 67 -8.53 -2.16 -5.09
C LYS A 67 -8.17 -0.73 -4.70
N VAL A 68 -7.25 -0.13 -5.43
CA VAL A 68 -6.89 1.28 -5.23
C VAL A 68 -8.11 2.17 -5.51
N ASP A 69 -8.39 3.09 -4.60
CA ASP A 69 -9.30 4.21 -4.80
C ASP A 69 -8.48 5.33 -5.48
N GLU A 70 -8.59 5.42 -6.80
CA GLU A 70 -7.78 6.32 -7.63
C GLU A 70 -8.02 7.80 -7.28
N ASP A 71 -9.27 8.17 -7.01
CA ASP A 71 -9.66 9.53 -6.63
C ASP A 71 -9.03 9.96 -5.30
N GLN A 72 -8.95 9.04 -4.35
CA GLN A 72 -8.34 9.35 -3.05
C GLN A 72 -6.81 9.29 -3.07
N SER A 73 -6.23 8.45 -3.94
CA SER A 73 -4.79 8.22 -4.04
C SER A 73 -4.08 9.26 -4.90
N SER A 74 -4.77 9.88 -5.86
CA SER A 74 -4.25 10.98 -6.69
C SER A 74 -4.12 12.31 -5.93
N LYS A 75 -4.78 12.44 -4.78
CA LYS A 75 -4.78 13.64 -3.92
C LYS A 75 -3.74 13.57 -2.79
N GLY A 76 -2.82 12.59 -2.87
CA GLY A 76 -1.80 12.29 -1.89
C GLY A 76 -0.59 13.18 -1.97
#